data_AF-A0A6T6L6F1-F1
#
_entry.id   AF-A0A6T6L6F1-F1
#
_cell.length_a   1.000
_cell.length_b   1.000
_cell.length_c   1.000
_cell.angle_alpha   90.00
_cell.angle_beta   90.00
_cell.angle_gamma   90.00
#
_symmetry.space_group_name_H-M   'P 1'
#
loop_
_entity.id
_entity.type
_entity.pdbx_description
1 polymer ?
#
loop_
_entity_poly.entity_id
_entity_poly.type
_entity_poly.pdbx_seq_one_letter_code
_entity_poly.pdbx_strand_id
1 'polypeptide(L)'
;QRHALLHFKTTSHTFSVEIESGKVWDYVGDNFVHRLIASSSEDKIVEVSRNDSASSVNSRAVAEVHTAHQSLVESVVDSYNRQVTDELDRQRLHYEKQIKQMDRHRERQIGKLKEDLKNETALNRKARELNSKSTKTVERLRESCAEVEARLKELRKRSTAYKRLQNKIEQGNDHRRAQLKELEEKISTYDSEAILLKEQIRDISLHLNTLGTLVASAGDGDSADEPSSGPSQMDKIRSEIAGAAVVGVAPATRRNLRGKR
;
A
#
# COMPACT_ATOMS: atom_id res chain seq x y z
N GLN A 1 46.33 14.39 -71.06
CA GLN A 1 46.69 14.25 -69.63
C GLN A 1 46.32 12.91 -68.98
N ARG A 2 45.31 12.14 -69.43
CA ARG A 2 44.96 10.85 -68.80
C ARG A 2 45.91 9.67 -69.06
N HIS A 3 46.76 9.73 -70.08
CA HIS A 3 47.64 8.62 -70.44
C HIS A 3 48.76 8.39 -69.41
N ALA A 4 49.35 9.45 -68.86
CA ALA A 4 50.43 9.33 -67.88
C ALA A 4 49.92 8.73 -66.54
N LEU A 5 48.71 9.13 -66.10
CA LEU A 5 48.06 8.53 -64.93
C LEU A 5 47.66 7.06 -65.16
N LEU A 6 47.20 6.72 -66.36
CA LEU A 6 46.90 5.32 -66.72
C LEU A 6 48.18 4.47 -66.72
N HIS A 7 49.27 4.99 -67.28
CA HIS A 7 50.59 4.35 -67.30
C HIS A 7 51.10 4.06 -65.89
N PHE A 8 51.00 5.03 -64.98
CA PHE A 8 51.30 4.81 -63.56
C PHE A 8 50.50 3.63 -62.98
N LYS A 9 49.19 3.57 -63.23
CA LYS A 9 48.33 2.48 -62.72
C LYS A 9 48.65 1.11 -63.33
N THR A 10 49.15 1.06 -64.56
CA THR A 10 49.44 -0.21 -65.26
C THR A 10 50.86 -0.71 -65.03
N THR A 11 51.86 0.18 -64.99
CA THR A 11 53.28 -0.18 -64.94
C THR A 11 53.96 0.17 -63.62
N SER A 12 53.27 0.83 -62.70
CA SER A 12 53.82 1.32 -61.42
C SER A 12 55.04 2.26 -61.57
N HIS A 13 55.17 2.96 -62.70
CA HIS A 13 56.19 4.01 -62.85
C HIS A 13 55.74 5.27 -62.12
N THR A 14 56.38 5.57 -60.99
CA THR A 14 55.95 6.59 -60.01
C THR A 14 56.23 8.02 -60.44
N PHE A 15 57.08 8.25 -61.45
CA PHE A 15 57.49 9.58 -61.88
C PHE A 15 57.18 9.85 -63.34
N SER A 16 56.75 11.08 -63.65
CA SER A 16 56.60 11.58 -65.02
C SER A 16 57.14 13.00 -65.15
N VAL A 17 57.54 13.36 -66.37
CA VAL A 17 58.12 14.68 -66.67
C VAL A 17 57.15 15.46 -67.52
N GLU A 18 56.83 16.68 -67.10
CA GLU A 18 56.09 17.62 -67.92
C GLU A 18 57.05 18.29 -68.92
N ILE A 19 56.80 18.10 -70.21
CA ILE A 19 57.70 18.57 -71.28
C ILE A 19 57.78 20.11 -71.31
N GLU A 20 56.68 20.80 -70.98
CA GLU A 20 56.60 22.27 -71.02
C GLU A 20 57.38 22.93 -69.88
N SER A 21 57.22 22.45 -68.65
CA SER A 21 57.82 23.07 -67.47
C SER A 21 59.14 22.40 -67.04
N GLY A 22 59.44 21.21 -67.56
CA GLY A 22 60.56 20.38 -67.12
C GLY A 22 60.42 19.83 -65.69
N LYS A 23 59.29 20.09 -65.02
CA LYS A 23 59.03 19.61 -63.66
C LYS A 23 58.74 18.12 -63.65
N VAL A 24 59.11 17.46 -62.56
CA VAL A 24 58.84 16.04 -62.34
C VAL A 24 57.66 15.93 -61.39
N TRP A 25 56.65 15.15 -61.76
CA TRP A 25 55.49 14.84 -60.93
C TRP A 25 55.70 13.49 -60.24
N ASP A 26 55.51 13.43 -58.92
CA ASP A 26 55.46 12.20 -58.14
C ASP A 26 54.00 11.78 -57.92
N TYR A 27 53.63 10.62 -58.45
CA TYR A 27 52.27 10.08 -58.33
C TYR A 27 51.97 9.47 -56.96
N VAL A 28 53.00 9.14 -56.15
CA VAL A 28 52.82 8.57 -54.81
C VAL A 28 52.72 9.69 -53.76
N GLY A 29 53.55 10.73 -53.90
CA GLY A 29 53.57 11.89 -53.02
C GLY A 29 52.56 13.01 -53.36
N ASP A 30 51.88 12.91 -54.50
CA ASP A 30 50.91 13.89 -55.03
C ASP A 30 51.48 15.33 -55.07
N ASN A 31 52.73 15.45 -55.52
CA ASN A 31 53.48 16.70 -55.53
C ASN A 31 54.48 16.79 -56.69
N PHE A 32 54.93 18.02 -56.99
CA PHE A 32 56.06 18.26 -57.88
C PHE A 32 57.38 18.13 -57.12
N VAL A 33 58.34 17.43 -57.71
CA VAL A 33 59.70 17.24 -57.16
C VAL A 33 60.76 17.86 -58.08
N HIS A 34 61.87 18.29 -57.48
CA HIS A 34 63.03 18.84 -58.20
C HIS A 34 63.95 17.73 -58.69
N ARG A 35 64.44 17.84 -59.93
CA ARG A 35 65.39 16.86 -60.50
C ARG A 35 66.82 17.23 -60.09
N LEU A 36 67.44 16.35 -59.33
CA LEU A 36 68.88 16.40 -59.04
C LEU A 36 69.57 15.35 -59.92
N ILE A 37 70.51 15.78 -60.77
CA ILE A 37 71.29 14.86 -61.61
C ILE A 37 72.67 14.70 -60.96
N ALA A 38 73.01 13.46 -60.61
CA ALA A 38 74.37 13.10 -60.21
C ALA A 38 75.18 12.78 -61.49
N SER A 39 76.26 13.51 -61.73
CA SER A 39 77.23 13.15 -62.76
C SER A 39 78.04 11.96 -62.31
N SER A 40 78.17 10.91 -63.12
CA SER A 40 78.91 9.69 -62.76
C SER A 40 80.44 9.88 -62.62
N SER A 41 80.97 11.10 -62.81
CA SER A 41 82.41 11.35 -62.71
C SER A 41 82.87 12.15 -61.50
N GLU A 42 82.01 12.85 -60.76
CA GLU A 42 82.35 13.50 -59.48
C GLU A 42 81.07 13.70 -58.66
N ASP A 43 81.16 13.53 -57.33
CA ASP A 43 80.08 13.49 -56.31
C ASP A 43 79.31 14.82 -56.11
N LYS A 44 79.20 15.62 -57.17
CA LYS A 44 78.57 16.94 -57.18
C LYS A 44 77.15 16.84 -57.71
N ILE A 45 76.20 16.92 -56.79
CA ILE A 45 74.77 17.01 -57.09
C ILE A 45 74.46 18.46 -57.47
N VAL A 46 73.97 18.69 -58.69
CA VAL A 46 73.61 20.04 -59.16
C VAL A 46 72.13 20.10 -59.52
N GLU A 47 71.43 21.08 -58.96
CA GLU A 47 70.06 21.41 -59.36
C GLU A 47 70.09 22.15 -60.70
N VAL A 48 69.58 21.52 -61.75
CA VAL A 48 69.48 22.15 -63.07
C VAL A 48 68.20 22.98 -63.12
N SER A 49 68.25 24.19 -62.58
CA SER A 49 67.30 25.24 -62.97
C SER A 49 67.71 25.76 -64.35
N ARG A 50 66.84 25.59 -65.35
CA ARG A 50 67.03 26.11 -66.70
C ARG A 50 66.73 27.62 -66.74
N ASN A 51 67.52 28.40 -65.99
CA ASN A 51 67.61 29.84 -66.19
C ASN A 51 68.98 30.12 -66.83
N ASP A 52 68.94 30.26 -68.14
CA ASP A 52 70.05 30.70 -68.97
C ASP A 52 70.64 32.02 -68.45
N SER A 53 71.94 31.98 -68.17
CA SER A 53 72.92 32.93 -68.69
C SER A 53 72.56 34.44 -68.69
N ALA A 54 72.82 35.15 -67.58
CA ALA A 54 73.16 36.59 -67.67
C ALA A 54 73.86 37.14 -66.40
N SER A 55 74.93 37.91 -66.66
CA SER A 55 75.61 38.90 -65.82
C SER A 55 76.41 38.45 -64.58
N SER A 56 77.67 38.12 -64.83
CA SER A 56 78.79 38.32 -63.89
C SER A 56 79.19 39.80 -63.83
N VAL A 57 78.38 40.62 -63.15
CA VAL A 57 78.78 41.97 -62.71
C VAL A 57 78.18 42.21 -61.31
N ASN A 58 79.03 42.44 -60.31
CA ASN A 58 78.71 42.77 -58.90
C ASN A 58 78.18 41.67 -57.95
N SER A 59 78.89 40.55 -57.82
CA SER A 59 78.57 39.51 -56.82
C SER A 59 78.61 39.97 -55.35
N ARG A 60 79.39 40.99 -54.98
CA ARG A 60 79.52 41.45 -53.57
C ARG A 60 78.35 42.32 -53.11
N ALA A 61 77.90 43.26 -53.95
CA ALA A 61 76.73 44.10 -53.66
C ALA A 61 75.43 43.29 -53.71
N VAL A 62 75.34 42.31 -54.62
CA VAL A 62 74.20 41.38 -54.68
C VAL A 62 74.15 40.48 -53.43
N ALA A 63 75.30 40.00 -52.92
CA ALA A 63 75.35 39.22 -51.69
C ALA A 63 74.95 40.03 -50.44
N GLU A 64 75.35 41.29 -50.33
CA GLU A 64 75.02 42.17 -49.20
C GLU A 64 73.55 42.61 -49.19
N VAL A 65 72.96 42.83 -50.37
CA VAL A 65 71.50 43.02 -50.51
C VAL A 65 70.75 41.73 -50.19
N HIS A 66 71.27 40.57 -50.58
CA HIS A 66 70.67 39.28 -50.30
C HIS A 66 70.69 38.94 -48.80
N THR A 67 71.77 39.26 -48.07
CA THR A 67 71.83 39.07 -46.60
C THR A 67 70.90 40.02 -45.85
N ALA A 68 70.81 41.29 -46.28
CA ALA A 68 69.86 42.25 -45.70
C ALA A 68 68.40 41.84 -45.95
N HIS A 69 68.09 41.38 -47.17
CA HIS A 69 66.77 40.84 -47.50
C HIS A 69 66.45 39.58 -46.68
N GLN A 70 67.42 38.69 -46.49
CA GLN A 70 67.26 37.50 -45.67
C GLN A 70 67.00 37.83 -44.20
N SER A 71 67.70 38.83 -43.64
CA SER A 71 67.44 39.32 -42.27
C SER A 71 66.06 39.96 -42.11
N LEU A 72 65.58 40.71 -43.12
CA LEU A 72 64.22 41.26 -43.11
C LEU A 72 63.16 40.15 -43.18
N VAL A 73 63.38 39.15 -44.04
CA VAL A 73 62.49 37.97 -44.13
C VAL A 73 62.46 37.22 -42.80
N GLU A 74 63.60 36.98 -42.17
CA GLU A 74 63.68 36.37 -40.83
C GLU A 74 62.93 37.21 -39.78
N SER A 75 63.10 38.53 -39.77
CA SER A 75 62.37 39.42 -38.86
C SER A 75 60.85 39.38 -39.08
N VAL A 76 60.40 39.33 -40.34
CA VAL A 76 58.98 39.21 -40.68
C VAL A 76 58.45 37.84 -40.24
N VAL A 77 59.18 36.76 -40.50
CA VAL A 77 58.83 35.40 -40.06
C VAL A 77 58.75 35.32 -38.53
N ASP A 78 59.70 35.91 -37.81
CA ASP A 78 59.66 35.99 -36.35
C ASP A 78 58.45 36.76 -35.83
N SER A 79 58.13 37.90 -36.47
CA SER A 79 56.96 38.70 -36.10
C SER A 79 55.65 37.94 -36.35
N TYR A 80 55.58 37.21 -37.46
CA TYR A 80 54.45 36.37 -37.81
C TYR A 80 54.31 35.21 -36.82
N ASN A 81 55.41 34.52 -36.48
CA ASN A 81 55.43 33.44 -35.50
C ASN A 81 54.99 33.92 -34.12
N ARG A 82 55.40 35.12 -33.69
CA ARG A 82 54.90 35.75 -32.45
C ARG A 82 53.41 36.01 -32.53
N GLN A 83 52.92 36.58 -33.64
CA GLN A 83 51.49 36.85 -33.81
C GLN A 83 50.65 35.56 -33.81
N VAL A 84 51.12 34.50 -34.46
CA VAL A 84 50.47 33.18 -34.44
C VAL A 84 50.46 32.62 -33.03
N THR A 85 51.57 32.72 -32.30
CA THR A 85 51.67 32.27 -30.90
C THR A 85 50.68 33.03 -30.01
N ASP A 86 50.63 34.35 -30.12
CA ASP A 86 49.67 35.20 -29.39
C ASP A 86 48.22 34.80 -29.69
N GLU A 87 47.90 34.49 -30.95
CA GLU A 87 46.54 34.10 -31.33
C GLU A 87 46.18 32.70 -30.83
N LEU A 88 47.11 31.75 -30.88
CA LEU A 88 46.93 30.43 -30.29
C LEU A 88 46.72 30.51 -28.76
N ASP A 89 47.46 31.37 -28.07
CA ASP A 89 47.29 31.60 -26.64
C ASP A 89 45.94 32.25 -26.31
N ARG A 90 45.46 33.20 -27.14
CA ARG A 90 44.11 33.77 -27.01
C ARG A 90 43.03 32.71 -27.19
N GLN A 91 43.15 31.86 -28.22
CA GLN A 91 42.19 30.77 -28.46
C GLN A 91 42.19 29.77 -27.32
N ARG A 92 43.37 29.36 -26.85
CA ARG A 92 43.51 28.47 -25.69
C ARG A 92 42.82 29.06 -24.46
N LEU A 93 43.10 30.32 -24.13
CA LEU A 93 42.49 30.98 -22.97
C LEU A 93 40.97 31.12 -23.10
N HIS A 94 40.47 31.39 -24.31
CA HIS A 94 39.04 31.47 -24.58
C HIS A 94 38.34 30.15 -24.28
N TYR A 95 38.85 29.04 -24.83
CA TYR A 95 38.24 27.73 -24.63
C TYR A 95 38.47 27.20 -23.21
N GLU A 96 39.63 27.44 -22.59
CA GLU A 96 39.83 27.12 -21.17
C GLU A 96 38.81 27.85 -20.28
N LYS A 97 38.53 29.12 -20.56
CA LYS A 97 37.51 29.88 -19.83
C LYS A 97 36.12 29.31 -20.05
N GLN A 98 35.77 28.97 -21.30
CA GLN A 98 34.48 28.37 -21.64
C GLN A 98 34.27 27.02 -20.94
N ILE A 99 35.27 26.14 -20.97
CA ILE A 99 35.25 24.84 -20.28
C ILE A 99 35.07 25.05 -18.78
N LYS A 100 35.86 25.93 -18.14
CA LYS A 100 35.73 26.24 -16.71
C LYS A 100 34.34 26.78 -16.35
N GLN A 101 33.72 27.58 -17.23
CA GLN A 101 32.35 28.07 -17.00
C GLN A 101 31.32 26.93 -17.09
N MET A 102 31.46 26.03 -18.07
CA MET A 102 30.59 24.87 -18.22
C MET A 102 30.74 23.90 -17.05
N ASP A 103 31.96 23.63 -16.59
CA ASP A 103 32.20 22.72 -15.47
C ASP A 103 31.63 23.29 -14.17
N ARG A 104 31.82 24.58 -13.90
CA ARG A 104 31.16 25.25 -12.77
C ARG A 104 29.63 25.20 -12.86
N HIS A 105 29.08 25.25 -14.07
CA HIS A 105 27.63 25.14 -14.25
C HIS A 105 27.14 23.72 -13.97
N ARG A 106 27.83 22.71 -14.51
CA ARG A 106 27.57 21.29 -14.25
C ARG A 106 27.69 20.95 -12.77
N GLU A 107 28.75 21.41 -12.10
CA GLU A 107 28.94 21.19 -10.66
C GLU A 107 27.81 21.80 -9.83
N ARG A 108 27.35 23.01 -10.18
CA ARG A 108 26.18 23.61 -9.54
C ARG A 108 24.90 22.80 -9.76
N GLN A 109 24.67 22.31 -10.99
CA GLN A 109 23.52 21.47 -11.31
C GLN A 109 23.59 20.13 -10.55
N ILE A 110 24.75 19.48 -10.54
CA ILE A 110 24.99 18.24 -9.79
C ILE A 110 24.78 18.48 -8.29
N GLY A 111 25.25 19.61 -7.76
CA GLY A 111 25.02 20.00 -6.36
C GLY A 111 23.53 20.12 -6.02
N LYS A 112 22.77 20.83 -6.85
CA LYS A 112 21.30 20.95 -6.71
C LYS A 112 20.61 19.58 -6.78
N LEU A 113 20.92 18.78 -7.79
CA LEU A 113 20.33 17.44 -7.94
C LEU A 113 20.67 16.51 -6.77
N LYS A 114 21.88 16.60 -6.21
CA LYS A 114 22.27 15.85 -5.00
C LYS A 114 21.49 16.30 -3.78
N GLU A 115 21.28 17.62 -3.63
CA GLU A 115 20.48 18.17 -2.54
C GLU A 115 19.01 17.77 -2.66
N ASP A 116 18.43 17.89 -3.86
CA ASP A 116 17.07 17.46 -4.16
C ASP A 116 16.88 15.97 -3.90
N LEU A 117 17.83 15.12 -4.34
CA LEU A 117 17.81 13.69 -4.06
C LEU A 117 17.90 13.39 -2.55
N LYS A 118 18.73 14.13 -1.80
CA LYS A 118 18.82 13.98 -0.34
C LYS A 118 17.51 14.39 0.36
N ASN A 119 16.88 15.46 -0.11
CA ASN A 119 15.59 15.92 0.41
C ASN A 119 14.47 14.92 0.09
N GLU A 120 14.43 14.41 -1.15
CA GLU A 120 13.46 13.43 -1.61
C GLU A 120 13.61 12.10 -0.86
N THR A 121 14.83 11.61 -0.68
CA THR A 121 15.09 10.38 0.09
C THR A 121 14.70 10.53 1.56
N ALA A 122 14.93 11.70 2.18
CA ALA A 122 14.49 11.99 3.54
C ALA A 122 12.95 12.06 3.64
N LEU A 123 12.27 12.68 2.68
CA LEU A 123 10.81 12.72 2.60
C LEU A 123 10.23 11.31 2.39
N ASN A 124 10.79 10.53 1.46
CA ASN A 124 10.41 9.14 1.22
C ASN A 124 10.60 8.27 2.46
N ARG A 125 11.67 8.46 3.23
CA ARG A 125 11.86 7.77 4.51
C ARG A 125 10.75 8.11 5.49
N LYS A 126 10.42 9.39 5.68
CA LYS A 126 9.32 9.83 6.56
C LYS A 126 7.98 9.28 6.11
N ALA A 127 7.71 9.29 4.79
CA ALA A 127 6.50 8.72 4.21
C ALA A 127 6.40 7.20 4.46
N ARG A 128 7.50 6.45 4.30
CA ARG A 128 7.56 5.02 4.64
C ARG A 128 7.33 4.76 6.13
N GLU A 129 7.92 5.57 7.00
CA GLU A 129 7.71 5.46 8.45
C GLU A 129 6.25 5.71 8.82
N LEU A 130 5.62 6.77 8.28
CA LEU A 130 4.20 7.07 8.49
C LEU A 130 3.30 5.97 7.92
N ASN A 131 3.58 5.49 6.71
CA ASN A 131 2.84 4.37 6.12
C ASN A 131 2.95 3.13 6.99
N SER A 132 4.14 2.77 7.49
CA SER A 132 4.31 1.60 8.36
C SER A 132 3.56 1.73 9.69
N LYS A 133 3.43 2.95 10.24
CA LYS A 133 2.63 3.21 11.43
C LYS A 133 1.14 3.10 11.10
N SER A 134 0.71 3.67 9.98
CA SER A 134 -0.67 3.61 9.51
C SER A 134 -1.10 2.16 9.24
N THR A 135 -0.29 1.36 8.53
CA THR A 135 -0.60 -0.05 8.26
C THR A 135 -0.76 -0.84 9.56
N LYS A 136 0.15 -0.68 10.54
CA LYS A 136 0.04 -1.30 11.86
C LYS A 136 -1.23 -0.90 12.61
N THR A 137 -1.64 0.37 12.52
CA THR A 137 -2.90 0.81 13.14
C THR A 137 -4.13 0.24 12.45
N VAL A 138 -4.11 0.14 11.12
CA VAL A 138 -5.19 -0.47 10.33
C VAL A 138 -5.30 -1.97 10.63
N GLU A 139 -4.17 -2.68 10.71
CA GLU A 139 -4.14 -4.10 11.10
C GLU A 139 -4.72 -4.31 12.50
N ARG A 140 -4.28 -3.52 13.49
CA ARG A 140 -4.84 -3.59 14.86
C ARG A 140 -6.34 -3.30 14.92
N LEU A 141 -6.80 -2.31 14.15
CA LEU A 141 -8.23 -1.99 14.07
C LEU A 141 -9.01 -3.12 13.39
N ARG A 142 -8.46 -3.74 12.34
CA ARG A 142 -9.07 -4.91 11.70
C ARG A 142 -9.18 -6.09 12.65
N GLU A 143 -8.13 -6.39 13.41
CA GLU A 143 -8.15 -7.44 14.45
C GLU A 143 -9.22 -7.16 15.51
N SER A 144 -9.29 -5.93 16.00
CA SER A 144 -10.31 -5.52 16.99
C SER A 144 -11.73 -5.59 16.42
N CYS A 145 -11.95 -5.15 15.17
CA CYS A 145 -13.24 -5.29 14.49
C CYS A 145 -13.63 -6.77 14.33
N ALA A 146 -12.70 -7.65 13.94
CA ALA A 146 -12.94 -9.08 13.82
C ALA A 146 -13.32 -9.71 15.18
N GLU A 147 -12.68 -9.30 16.28
CA GLU A 147 -13.03 -9.75 17.63
C GLU A 147 -14.45 -9.31 18.02
N VAL A 148 -14.79 -8.03 17.77
CA VAL A 148 -16.14 -7.50 18.06
C VAL A 148 -17.20 -8.20 17.22
N GLU A 149 -16.93 -8.46 15.95
CA GLU A 149 -17.84 -9.21 15.07
C GLU A 149 -18.07 -10.65 15.55
N ALA A 150 -17.01 -11.34 15.97
CA ALA A 150 -17.11 -12.68 16.55
C ALA A 150 -17.96 -12.66 17.83
N ARG A 151 -17.74 -11.67 18.70
CA ARG A 151 -18.53 -11.49 19.92
C ARG A 151 -19.99 -11.16 19.63
N LEU A 152 -20.27 -10.34 18.62
CA LEU A 152 -21.64 -10.06 18.16
C LEU A 152 -22.32 -11.30 17.59
N LYS A 153 -21.61 -12.14 16.82
CA LYS A 153 -22.15 -13.43 16.34
C LYS A 153 -22.51 -14.35 17.51
N GLU A 154 -21.66 -14.44 18.52
CA GLU A 154 -21.92 -15.24 19.72
C GLU A 154 -23.10 -14.70 20.55
N LEU A 155 -23.17 -13.37 20.77
CA LEU A 155 -24.31 -12.76 21.45
C LEU A 155 -25.63 -12.96 20.69
N ARG A 156 -25.61 -12.90 19.35
CA ARG A 156 -26.78 -13.20 18.51
C ARG A 156 -27.22 -14.65 18.70
N LYS A 157 -26.30 -15.62 18.69
CA LYS A 157 -26.62 -17.03 18.97
C LYS A 157 -27.27 -17.19 20.34
N ARG A 158 -26.68 -16.60 21.38
CA ARG A 158 -27.25 -16.62 22.75
C ARG A 158 -28.62 -15.99 22.80
N SER A 159 -28.82 -14.83 22.17
CA SER A 159 -30.13 -14.17 22.11
C SER A 159 -31.19 -15.06 21.45
N THR A 160 -30.87 -15.72 20.33
CA THR A 160 -31.79 -16.66 19.69
C THR A 160 -32.07 -17.89 20.57
N ALA A 161 -31.09 -18.38 21.31
CA ALA A 161 -31.27 -19.48 22.26
C ALA A 161 -32.18 -19.08 23.43
N TYR A 162 -32.01 -17.88 24.00
CA TYR A 162 -32.90 -17.35 25.03
C TYR A 162 -34.32 -17.17 24.52
N LYS A 163 -34.52 -16.62 23.31
CA LYS A 163 -35.86 -16.52 22.71
C LYS A 163 -36.52 -17.90 22.53
N ARG A 164 -35.77 -18.90 22.06
CA ARG A 164 -36.27 -20.28 21.94
C ARG A 164 -36.66 -20.86 23.30
N LEU A 165 -35.84 -20.62 24.32
CA LEU A 165 -36.14 -21.08 25.69
C LEU A 165 -37.37 -20.39 26.26
N GLN A 166 -37.48 -19.07 26.07
CA GLN A 166 -38.64 -18.28 26.49
C GLN A 166 -39.92 -18.81 25.84
N ASN A 167 -39.92 -19.05 24.53
CA ASN A 167 -41.07 -19.62 23.83
C ASN A 167 -41.46 -21.01 24.38
N LYS A 168 -40.49 -21.86 24.73
CA LYS A 168 -40.77 -23.18 25.34
C LYS A 168 -41.39 -23.05 26.72
N ILE A 169 -40.91 -22.11 27.53
CA ILE A 169 -41.46 -21.85 28.87
C ILE A 169 -42.89 -21.32 28.73
N GLU A 170 -43.14 -20.43 27.79
CA GLU A 170 -44.47 -19.87 27.51
C GLU A 170 -45.45 -20.96 27.05
N GLN A 171 -45.07 -21.79 26.08
CA GLN A 171 -45.86 -22.96 25.66
C GLN A 171 -46.15 -23.91 26.83
N GLY A 172 -45.16 -24.18 27.67
CA GLY A 172 -45.35 -25.02 28.87
C GLY A 172 -46.29 -24.39 29.89
N ASN A 173 -46.23 -23.06 30.07
CA ASN A 173 -47.15 -22.34 30.94
C ASN A 173 -48.57 -22.32 30.40
N ASP A 174 -48.74 -22.12 29.09
CA ASP A 174 -50.06 -22.16 28.44
C ASP A 174 -50.68 -23.55 28.55
N HIS A 175 -49.90 -24.61 28.36
CA HIS A 175 -50.37 -25.99 28.58
C HIS A 175 -50.80 -26.23 30.02
N ARG A 176 -50.00 -25.78 31.01
CA ARG A 176 -50.38 -25.87 32.44
C ARG A 176 -51.63 -25.07 32.76
N ARG A 177 -51.80 -23.86 32.20
CA ARG A 177 -53.02 -23.06 32.36
C ARG A 177 -54.24 -23.78 31.77
N ALA A 178 -54.10 -24.42 30.62
CA ALA A 178 -55.18 -25.22 30.03
C ALA A 178 -55.58 -26.40 30.92
N GLN A 179 -54.60 -27.12 31.47
CA GLN A 179 -54.86 -28.20 32.44
C GLN A 179 -55.52 -27.70 33.73
N LEU A 180 -55.09 -26.55 34.26
CA LEU A 180 -55.72 -25.94 35.43
C LEU A 180 -57.18 -25.59 35.15
N LYS A 181 -57.49 -25.01 33.98
CA LYS A 181 -58.88 -24.73 33.58
C LYS A 181 -59.72 -26.01 33.46
N GLU A 182 -59.19 -27.05 32.83
CA GLU A 182 -59.90 -28.34 32.71
C GLU A 182 -60.18 -28.95 34.10
N LEU A 183 -59.23 -28.85 35.03
CA LEU A 183 -59.41 -29.31 36.40
C LEU A 183 -60.41 -28.43 37.17
N GLU A 184 -60.38 -27.11 37.00
CA GLU A 184 -61.35 -26.17 37.57
C GLU A 184 -62.77 -26.47 37.07
N GLU A 185 -62.94 -26.75 35.77
CA GLU A 185 -64.23 -27.16 35.19
C GLU A 185 -64.72 -28.47 35.81
N LYS A 186 -63.85 -29.48 35.95
CA LYS A 186 -64.21 -30.75 36.62
C LYS A 186 -64.58 -30.56 38.09
N ILE A 187 -63.87 -29.70 38.82
CA ILE A 187 -64.21 -29.36 40.20
C ILE A 187 -65.58 -28.69 40.24
N SER A 188 -65.86 -27.75 39.33
CA SER A 188 -67.16 -27.09 39.23
C SER A 188 -68.29 -28.07 38.93
N THR A 189 -68.08 -29.06 38.06
CA THR A 189 -69.10 -30.10 37.80
C THR A 189 -69.32 -30.97 39.04
N TYR A 190 -68.25 -31.43 39.69
CA TYR A 190 -68.37 -32.21 40.92
C TYR A 190 -69.02 -31.41 42.07
N ASP A 191 -68.75 -30.10 42.18
CA ASP A 191 -69.42 -29.23 43.15
C ASP A 191 -70.92 -29.10 42.85
N SER A 192 -71.31 -28.96 41.58
CA SER A 192 -72.72 -28.93 41.19
C SER A 192 -73.44 -30.26 41.48
N GLU A 193 -72.78 -31.40 41.21
CA GLU A 193 -73.28 -32.73 41.56
C GLU A 193 -73.39 -32.90 43.07
N ALA A 194 -72.41 -32.43 43.84
CA ALA A 194 -72.45 -32.47 45.30
C ALA A 194 -73.58 -31.61 45.87
N ILE A 195 -73.90 -30.47 45.25
CA ILE A 195 -75.07 -29.65 45.61
C ILE A 195 -76.36 -30.42 45.33
N LEU A 196 -76.53 -30.99 44.14
CA LEU A 196 -77.72 -31.77 43.78
C LEU A 196 -77.91 -32.97 44.70
N LEU A 197 -76.83 -33.71 45.00
CA LEU A 197 -76.88 -34.84 45.94
C LEU A 197 -77.24 -34.37 47.36
N LYS A 198 -76.71 -33.22 47.81
CA LYS A 198 -77.09 -32.64 49.10
C LYS A 198 -78.55 -32.22 49.15
N GLU A 199 -79.08 -31.67 48.06
CA GLU A 199 -80.51 -31.34 47.92
C GLU A 199 -81.38 -32.60 47.95
N GLN A 200 -81.00 -33.65 47.22
CA GLN A 200 -81.69 -34.94 47.28
C GLN A 200 -81.71 -35.53 48.69
N ILE A 201 -80.58 -35.49 49.41
CA ILE A 201 -80.51 -35.93 50.81
C ILE A 201 -81.41 -35.05 51.70
N ARG A 202 -81.42 -33.74 51.48
CA ARG A 202 -82.29 -32.80 52.21
C ARG A 202 -83.76 -33.12 51.97
N ASP A 203 -84.17 -33.38 50.74
CA ASP A 203 -85.54 -33.74 50.38
C ASP A 203 -85.95 -35.09 50.96
N ILE A 204 -85.08 -36.09 50.90
CA ILE A 204 -85.29 -37.39 51.56
C ILE A 204 -85.40 -37.20 53.08
N SER A 205 -84.55 -36.37 53.67
CA SER A 205 -84.58 -36.09 55.11
C SER A 205 -85.84 -35.33 55.52
N LEU A 206 -86.31 -34.36 54.71
CA LEU A 206 -87.60 -33.70 54.89
C LEU A 206 -88.76 -34.69 54.77
N HIS A 207 -88.76 -35.55 53.75
CA HIS A 207 -89.76 -36.58 53.57
C HIS A 207 -89.80 -37.54 54.78
N LEU A 208 -88.64 -38.02 55.23
CA LEU A 208 -88.52 -38.85 56.44
C LEU A 208 -88.99 -38.12 57.70
N ASN A 209 -88.71 -36.82 57.84
CA ASN A 209 -89.21 -36.02 58.95
C ASN A 209 -90.72 -35.78 58.86
N THR A 210 -91.29 -35.61 57.66
CA THR A 210 -92.75 -35.53 57.48
C THR A 210 -93.42 -36.87 57.79
N LEU A 211 -92.80 -38.00 57.43
CA LEU A 211 -93.25 -39.32 57.85
C LEU A 211 -93.09 -39.52 59.36
N GLY A 212 -91.98 -39.05 59.94
CA GLY A 212 -91.72 -39.10 61.38
C GLY A 212 -92.70 -38.23 62.18
N THR A 213 -93.10 -37.07 61.66
CA THR A 213 -94.12 -36.19 62.27
C THR A 213 -95.54 -36.71 62.05
N LEU A 214 -95.83 -37.39 60.93
CA LEU A 214 -97.07 -38.14 60.72
C LEU A 214 -97.17 -39.33 61.69
N VAL A 215 -96.07 -40.04 61.94
CA VAL A 215 -95.97 -41.13 62.93
C VAL A 215 -96.03 -40.59 64.35
N ALA A 216 -95.40 -39.45 64.65
CA ALA A 216 -95.50 -38.78 65.95
C ALA A 216 -96.88 -38.11 66.19
N SER A 217 -97.64 -37.79 65.13
CA SER A 217 -99.03 -37.32 65.25
C SER A 217 -100.06 -38.45 65.46
N ALA A 218 -99.61 -39.71 65.45
CA ALA A 218 -100.41 -40.90 65.71
C ALA A 218 -99.90 -41.75 66.89
N GLY A 219 -99.00 -41.22 67.71
CA GLY A 219 -98.44 -41.92 68.86
C GLY A 219 -97.90 -40.97 69.90
N ASP A 220 -98.72 -40.72 70.92
CA ASP A 220 -98.30 -40.16 72.21
C ASP A 220 -97.39 -41.19 72.91
N GLY A 221 -96.24 -40.76 73.44
CA GLY A 221 -95.24 -41.67 74.01
C GLY A 221 -93.90 -41.04 74.34
N ASP A 222 -93.87 -40.45 75.53
CA ASP A 222 -92.73 -40.06 76.36
C ASP A 222 -91.51 -41.01 76.34
N SER A 223 -90.30 -40.43 76.35
CA SER A 223 -89.17 -40.75 77.26
C SER A 223 -87.77 -40.59 76.65
N ALA A 224 -86.91 -40.01 77.50
CA ALA A 224 -85.46 -39.93 77.57
C ALA A 224 -84.60 -40.74 76.56
N ASP A 225 -83.54 -40.12 76.03
CA ASP A 225 -82.18 -40.24 76.59
C ASP A 225 -81.15 -39.44 75.78
N GLU A 226 -80.12 -38.93 76.47
CA GLU A 226 -78.87 -38.46 75.87
C GLU A 226 -78.21 -39.56 75.03
N PRO A 227 -77.43 -39.18 74.00
CA PRO A 227 -76.02 -39.53 74.14
C PRO A 227 -75.07 -38.41 73.68
N SER A 228 -73.98 -38.34 74.42
CA SER A 228 -72.71 -37.74 74.04
C SER A 228 -72.30 -38.06 72.59
N SER A 229 -71.88 -37.04 71.84
CA SER A 229 -70.95 -37.19 70.73
C SER A 229 -70.19 -35.88 70.55
N GLY A 230 -68.87 -35.93 70.78
CA GLY A 230 -68.00 -34.76 70.81
C GLY A 230 -67.78 -34.13 69.41
N PRO A 231 -67.40 -32.85 69.35
CA PRO A 231 -66.79 -32.27 68.15
C PRO A 231 -65.26 -32.41 68.27
N SER A 232 -64.45 -32.48 67.22
CA SER A 232 -64.70 -32.39 65.79
C SER A 232 -63.39 -32.79 65.10
N GLN A 233 -63.47 -33.57 64.03
CA GLN A 233 -62.32 -33.83 63.15
C GLN A 233 -62.09 -32.68 62.17
N MET A 234 -62.40 -31.44 62.59
CA MET A 234 -62.24 -30.19 61.82
C MET A 234 -61.07 -29.32 62.33
N ASP A 235 -60.42 -29.68 63.43
CA ASP A 235 -59.26 -28.94 63.95
C ASP A 235 -57.91 -29.47 63.43
N LYS A 236 -57.88 -30.63 62.76
CA LYS A 236 -56.62 -31.21 62.23
C LYS A 236 -56.20 -30.69 60.84
N ILE A 237 -57.07 -29.97 60.12
CA ILE A 237 -56.74 -29.47 58.77
C ILE A 237 -56.20 -28.03 58.82
N ARG A 238 -56.45 -27.27 59.89
CA ARG A 238 -55.91 -25.90 60.03
C ARG A 238 -54.42 -25.83 60.38
N SER A 239 -53.80 -26.91 60.86
CA SER A 239 -52.38 -26.91 61.25
C SER A 239 -51.40 -27.31 60.15
N GLU A 240 -51.84 -27.81 59.00
CA GLU A 240 -50.92 -28.20 57.89
C GLU A 240 -50.72 -27.13 56.81
N ILE A 241 -51.52 -26.06 56.81
CA ILE A 241 -51.40 -24.97 55.82
C ILE A 241 -50.39 -23.89 56.26
N ALA A 242 -49.92 -23.91 57.51
CA ALA A 242 -48.93 -22.93 58.00
C ALA A 242 -47.45 -23.28 57.68
N GLY A 243 -47.17 -24.41 57.04
CA GLY A 243 -45.80 -24.92 56.82
C GLY A 243 -45.21 -24.75 55.42
N ALA A 244 -46.00 -24.33 54.41
CA ALA A 244 -45.50 -24.18 53.05
C ALA A 244 -44.80 -22.81 52.86
N ALA A 245 -43.53 -22.77 53.26
CA ALA A 245 -42.64 -21.65 53.01
C ALA A 245 -42.66 -21.27 51.52
N VAL A 246 -43.03 -20.01 51.27
CA VAL A 246 -42.81 -19.30 50.00
C VAL A 246 -41.32 -19.35 49.70
N VAL A 247 -40.93 -20.17 48.73
CA VAL A 247 -39.57 -20.15 48.16
C VAL A 247 -39.44 -18.87 47.38
N GLY A 248 -38.84 -17.87 48.02
CA GLY A 248 -38.57 -16.55 47.47
C GLY A 248 -37.77 -16.63 46.18
N VAL A 249 -38.23 -15.86 45.19
CA VAL A 249 -37.45 -15.48 44.02
C VAL A 249 -36.20 -14.73 44.50
N ALA A 250 -35.02 -15.27 44.21
CA ALA A 250 -33.75 -14.62 44.51
C ALA A 250 -33.66 -13.26 43.78
N PRO A 251 -33.31 -12.16 44.46
CA PRO A 251 -33.16 -10.87 43.80
C PRO A 251 -31.90 -10.88 42.91
N ALA A 252 -32.07 -10.39 41.68
CA ALA A 252 -31.00 -10.26 40.71
C ALA A 252 -29.88 -9.36 41.24
N THR A 253 -28.67 -9.90 41.36
CA THR A 253 -27.46 -9.16 41.69
C THR A 253 -27.12 -8.21 40.54
N ARG A 254 -27.31 -6.90 40.75
CA ARG A 254 -26.81 -5.86 39.85
C ARG A 254 -25.28 -5.85 39.88
N ARG A 255 -24.66 -6.37 38.82
CA ARG A 255 -23.21 -6.29 38.58
C ARG A 255 -22.87 -4.87 38.13
N ASN A 256 -22.39 -4.04 39.05
CA ASN A 256 -21.82 -2.73 38.74
C ASN A 256 -20.50 -2.93 37.97
N LEU A 257 -20.53 -2.65 36.67
CA LEU A 257 -19.33 -2.40 35.85
C LEU A 257 -19.22 -0.90 35.61
N ARG A 258 -18.67 -0.17 36.57
CA ARG A 258 -17.90 1.06 36.34
C ARG A 258 -16.44 0.57 36.25
N GLY A 259 -15.78 0.54 35.10
CA GLY A 259 -15.57 1.68 34.21
C GLY A 259 -14.41 2.52 34.76
N LYS A 260 -13.21 1.96 34.84
CA LYS A 260 -11.96 2.73 34.99
C LYS A 260 -11.73 3.47 33.67
N ARG A 261 -11.80 4.80 33.73
CA ARG A 261 -11.04 5.69 32.84
C ARG A 261 -9.79 6.10 33.60
#